data_AF-A0A3B0MNF8-F1
#
_entry.id   AF-A0A3B0MNF8-F1
#
_cell.length_a   1.000
_cell.length_b   1.000
_cell.length_c   1.000
_cell.angle_alpha   90.00
_cell.angle_beta   90.00
_cell.angle_gamma   90.00
#
_symmetry.space_group_name_H-M   'P 1'
#
loop_
_entity.id
_entity.type
_entity.pdbx_description
1 polymer ?
#
loop_
_entity_poly.entity_id
_entity_poly.type
_entity_poly.pdbx_seq_one_letter_code
_entity_poly.pdbx_strand_id
1 'polypeptide(L)'
;MVEDSEQTGDKSLLDMKMKEFENAKTLLISSKRPKAFLIRTACELLAGGTEVLILSALGDAMGLCLQLQMLLVSKNAATTFRIETLLNKCTSEKSKNPFYIPGLLVFMRKHPEFKGSRISPGYIVFSPRTSTFTPLFDSEPTEFVLSVNAGNPDLTVGGSGVNGAFAKLLGELGHDLGSYTTLFKRLAEQARNNNKSDETQHVAYEHEPNSQVLFAMCRLPNDPSYFKLPNEGLVFVTLFNNKYPFTNDHNLGFVYVVGPNGANYDVDGFLESVHKLGDNLVTTLCDYNGMAKRETAKKLPRVTLCRLCLVSGGVYKHKDVTKLDVAKSLLNGIAEGYRHGPTPRFNFAYDEDVFRIVSVTNKLL
;
A
#
# COMPACT_ATOMS: atom_id res chain seq x y z
N MET A 1 12.95 41.94 -4.56
CA MET A 1 11.70 41.96 -5.34
C MET A 1 12.09 42.01 -6.79
N VAL A 2 12.14 40.85 -7.42
CA VAL A 2 12.12 40.69 -8.88
C VAL A 2 11.04 39.65 -9.10
N GLU A 3 9.89 40.09 -9.58
CA GLU A 3 8.79 39.23 -9.96
C GLU A 3 9.19 38.52 -11.27
N ASP A 4 9.44 37.21 -11.18
CA ASP A 4 9.45 36.34 -12.35
C ASP A 4 8.00 36.14 -12.81
N SER A 5 7.56 37.05 -13.68
CA SER A 5 6.31 36.94 -14.43
C SER A 5 6.54 36.13 -15.71
N GLU A 6 5.51 35.36 -16.09
CA GLU A 6 5.35 34.62 -17.37
C GLU A 6 5.78 33.13 -17.42
N GLN A 7 5.13 32.28 -16.61
CA GLN A 7 4.97 30.83 -16.87
C GLN A 7 3.53 30.33 -16.65
N THR A 8 2.51 31.18 -16.86
CA THR A 8 1.21 31.03 -16.16
C THR A 8 0.02 30.56 -17.00
N GLY A 9 0.12 30.32 -18.30
CA GLY A 9 -1.05 30.01 -19.16
C GLY A 9 -1.61 28.59 -19.03
N ASP A 10 -0.78 27.57 -19.26
CA ASP A 10 -1.24 26.18 -19.44
C ASP A 10 -1.51 25.46 -18.10
N LYS A 11 -0.62 25.69 -17.12
CA LYS A 11 -0.76 25.12 -15.77
C LYS A 11 -1.97 25.71 -15.03
N SER A 12 -2.24 27.01 -15.16
CA SER A 12 -3.39 27.64 -14.51
C SER A 12 -4.72 27.16 -15.07
N LEU A 13 -4.80 26.91 -16.38
CA LEU A 13 -5.98 26.32 -17.02
C LEU A 13 -6.21 24.89 -16.52
N LEU A 14 -5.18 24.05 -16.52
CA LEU A 14 -5.28 22.68 -15.98
C LEU A 14 -5.65 22.66 -14.50
N ASP A 15 -5.05 23.53 -13.68
CA ASP A 15 -5.37 23.66 -12.25
C ASP A 15 -6.83 24.12 -12.05
N MET A 16 -7.32 25.03 -12.89
CA MET A 16 -8.73 25.44 -12.89
C MET A 16 -9.66 24.29 -13.28
N LYS A 17 -9.32 23.53 -14.33
CA LYS A 17 -10.08 22.36 -14.78
C LYS A 17 -10.08 21.23 -13.75
N MET A 18 -8.98 21.05 -13.02
CA MET A 18 -8.91 20.07 -11.93
C MET A 18 -9.82 20.45 -10.76
N LYS A 19 -10.00 21.74 -10.48
CA LYS A 19 -10.92 22.21 -9.43
C LYS A 19 -12.40 22.01 -9.79
N GLU A 20 -12.74 21.76 -11.06
CA GLU A 20 -14.12 21.44 -11.46
C GLU A 20 -14.59 20.09 -10.89
N PHE A 21 -13.67 19.20 -10.49
CA PHE A 21 -14.00 17.85 -10.03
C PHE A 21 -13.29 17.52 -8.72
N GLU A 22 -14.04 16.95 -7.79
CA GLU A 22 -13.47 16.42 -6.56
C GLU A 22 -12.51 15.26 -6.88
N ASN A 23 -11.33 15.26 -6.25
CA ASN A 23 -10.32 14.20 -6.40
C ASN A 23 -9.89 13.90 -7.86
N ALA A 24 -9.73 14.97 -8.64
CA ALA A 24 -9.20 14.89 -10.01
C ALA A 24 -7.67 14.82 -10.04
N LYS A 25 -7.11 14.13 -11.04
CA LYS A 25 -5.69 14.21 -11.37
C LYS A 25 -5.47 14.34 -12.88
N THR A 26 -4.40 15.03 -13.25
CA THR A 26 -3.98 15.19 -14.65
C THR A 26 -2.80 14.29 -14.97
N LEU A 27 -2.86 13.58 -16.09
CA LEU A 27 -1.74 12.86 -16.68
C LEU A 27 -1.29 13.56 -17.96
N LEU A 28 -0.08 14.13 -17.92
CA LEU A 28 0.55 14.76 -19.06
C LEU A 28 1.13 13.71 -20.01
N ILE A 29 0.65 13.69 -21.24
CA ILE A 29 1.03 12.74 -22.27
C ILE A 29 2.15 13.33 -23.13
N SER A 30 3.25 12.61 -23.21
CA SER A 30 4.39 12.96 -24.06
C SER A 30 4.83 11.74 -24.86
N SER A 31 5.16 11.97 -26.14
CA SER A 31 5.74 10.95 -27.03
C SER A 31 7.10 10.41 -26.56
N LYS A 32 7.75 11.10 -25.60
CA LYS A 32 9.00 10.63 -24.97
C LYS A 32 8.78 9.47 -23.98
N ARG A 33 7.54 9.19 -23.57
CA ARG A 33 7.23 8.13 -22.61
C ARG A 33 6.65 6.91 -23.34
N PRO A 34 7.11 5.68 -23.01
CA PRO A 34 6.54 4.48 -23.58
C PRO A 34 5.04 4.36 -23.29
N LYS A 35 4.26 3.88 -24.27
CA LYS A 35 2.81 3.66 -24.12
C LYS A 35 2.47 2.80 -22.90
N ALA A 36 3.26 1.75 -22.63
CA ALA A 36 3.07 0.89 -21.47
C ALA A 36 3.21 1.63 -20.13
N PHE A 37 4.11 2.62 -20.05
CA PHE A 37 4.26 3.47 -18.87
C PHE A 37 3.02 4.34 -18.65
N LEU A 38 2.47 4.93 -19.71
CA LEU A 38 1.29 5.78 -19.62
C LEU A 38 0.03 5.02 -19.22
N ILE A 39 -0.18 3.82 -19.78
CA ILE A 39 -1.29 2.92 -19.39
C ILE A 39 -1.18 2.57 -17.92
N ARG A 40 0.02 2.16 -17.48
CA ARG A 40 0.28 1.80 -16.10
C ARG A 40 -0.02 2.98 -15.16
N THR A 41 0.53 4.15 -15.46
CA THR A 41 0.35 5.36 -14.66
C THR A 41 -1.13 5.76 -14.57
N ALA A 42 -1.87 5.73 -15.68
CA ALA A 42 -3.29 6.05 -15.69
C ALA A 42 -4.11 5.09 -14.81
N CYS A 43 -3.89 3.77 -14.97
CA CYS A 43 -4.53 2.75 -14.14
C CYS A 43 -4.17 2.92 -12.65
N GLU A 44 -2.93 3.29 -12.33
CA GLU A 44 -2.48 3.52 -10.95
C GLU A 44 -3.11 4.76 -10.33
N LEU A 45 -3.27 5.85 -11.08
CA LEU A 45 -3.97 7.04 -10.60
C LEU A 45 -5.43 6.70 -10.24
N LEU A 46 -6.13 6.02 -11.14
CA LEU A 46 -7.50 5.55 -10.93
C LEU A 46 -7.62 4.53 -9.77
N ALA A 47 -6.62 3.66 -9.61
CA ALA A 47 -6.55 2.73 -8.49
C ALA A 47 -6.33 3.46 -7.16
N GLY A 48 -5.45 4.47 -7.15
CA GLY A 48 -5.11 5.28 -5.99
C GLY A 48 -6.17 6.31 -5.58
N GLY A 49 -7.44 6.06 -5.92
CA GLY A 49 -8.58 6.85 -5.51
C GLY A 49 -8.97 7.99 -6.44
N THR A 50 -8.24 8.26 -7.54
CA THR A 50 -8.65 9.33 -8.48
C THR A 50 -9.99 9.00 -9.13
N GLU A 51 -10.99 9.86 -8.91
CA GLU A 51 -12.31 9.70 -9.53
C GLU A 51 -12.33 10.19 -10.97
N VAL A 52 -11.66 11.31 -11.24
CA VAL A 52 -11.57 11.93 -12.57
C VAL A 52 -10.12 12.03 -13.00
N LEU A 53 -9.77 11.32 -14.06
CA LEU A 53 -8.47 11.39 -14.72
C LEU A 53 -8.57 12.27 -15.97
N ILE A 54 -7.76 13.32 -16.03
CA ILE A 54 -7.64 14.22 -17.17
C ILE A 54 -6.38 13.86 -17.96
N LEU A 55 -6.53 13.33 -19.18
CA LEU A 55 -5.40 13.11 -20.08
C LEU A 55 -5.15 14.40 -20.86
N SER A 56 -3.96 14.98 -20.73
CA SER A 56 -3.58 16.22 -21.42
C SER A 56 -2.42 15.98 -22.38
N ALA A 57 -2.57 16.41 -23.63
CA ALA A 57 -1.56 16.22 -24.66
C ALA A 57 -1.47 17.43 -25.59
N LEU A 58 -0.27 17.70 -26.12
CA LEU A 58 -0.01 18.77 -27.08
C LEU A 58 0.58 18.21 -28.38
N GLY A 59 0.21 18.80 -29.51
CA GLY A 59 0.75 18.49 -30.83
C GLY A 59 0.75 17.00 -31.14
N ASP A 60 1.91 16.46 -31.52
CA ASP A 60 2.07 15.06 -31.94
C ASP A 60 1.71 14.04 -30.85
N ALA A 61 1.67 14.43 -29.57
CA ALA A 61 1.28 13.54 -28.48
C ALA A 61 -0.24 13.28 -28.43
N MET A 62 -1.06 14.06 -29.14
CA MET A 62 -2.53 13.92 -29.15
C MET A 62 -2.97 12.53 -29.64
N GLY A 63 -2.29 11.97 -30.66
CA GLY A 63 -2.60 10.62 -31.15
C GLY A 63 -2.36 9.55 -30.08
N LEU A 64 -1.28 9.66 -29.31
CA LEU A 64 -0.99 8.76 -28.19
C LEU A 64 -2.00 8.90 -27.05
N CYS A 65 -2.49 10.13 -26.81
CA CYS A 65 -3.52 10.42 -25.82
C CYS A 65 -4.84 9.70 -26.16
N LEU A 66 -5.29 9.79 -27.42
CA LEU A 66 -6.49 9.07 -27.88
C LEU A 66 -6.31 7.55 -27.79
N GLN A 67 -5.15 7.02 -28.18
CA GLN A 67 -4.88 5.59 -28.03
C GLN A 67 -4.92 5.13 -26.56
N LEU A 68 -4.42 5.96 -25.64
CA LEU A 68 -4.48 5.68 -24.21
C LEU A 68 -5.94 5.69 -23.72
N GLN A 69 -6.71 6.70 -24.10
CA GLN A 69 -8.14 6.80 -23.79
C GLN A 69 -8.89 5.54 -24.22
N MET A 70 -8.74 5.11 -25.48
CA MET A 70 -9.42 3.92 -26.00
C MET A 70 -9.06 2.65 -25.23
N LEU A 71 -7.80 2.52 -24.80
CA LEU A 71 -7.33 1.37 -24.03
C LEU A 71 -7.84 1.36 -22.59
N LEU A 72 -8.01 2.53 -21.97
CA LEU A 72 -8.59 2.62 -20.64
C LEU A 72 -10.09 2.28 -20.67
N VAL A 73 -10.81 2.69 -21.73
CA VAL A 73 -12.21 2.30 -21.93
C VAL A 73 -12.34 0.80 -22.18
N SER A 74 -11.53 0.23 -23.09
CA SER A 74 -11.64 -1.21 -23.43
C SER A 74 -11.26 -2.15 -22.29
N LYS A 75 -10.52 -1.64 -21.29
CA LYS A 75 -10.16 -2.38 -20.06
C LYS A 75 -11.18 -2.19 -18.93
N ASN A 76 -12.31 -1.51 -19.16
CA ASN A 76 -13.22 -1.06 -18.12
C ASN A 76 -12.48 -0.33 -16.99
N ALA A 77 -11.44 0.45 -17.31
CA ALA A 77 -10.67 1.20 -16.31
C ALA A 77 -11.32 2.56 -16.02
N ALA A 78 -11.76 3.24 -17.08
CA ALA A 78 -12.45 4.51 -16.99
C ALA A 78 -13.37 4.72 -18.19
N THR A 79 -14.40 5.54 -18.01
CA THR A 79 -15.32 5.98 -19.06
C THR A 79 -15.04 7.42 -19.44
N THR A 80 -14.93 7.71 -20.73
CA THR A 80 -14.78 9.09 -21.21
C THR A 80 -16.13 9.79 -21.12
N PHE A 81 -16.16 11.00 -20.56
CA PHE A 81 -17.39 11.79 -20.46
C PHE A 81 -17.25 13.21 -21.04
N ARG A 82 -16.03 13.69 -21.31
CA ARG A 82 -15.79 14.98 -21.96
C ARG A 82 -14.47 14.96 -22.73
N ILE A 83 -14.44 15.59 -23.89
CA ILE A 83 -13.23 15.81 -24.69
C ILE A 83 -13.21 17.28 -25.10
N GLU A 84 -12.10 17.95 -24.85
CA GLU A 84 -11.88 19.34 -25.24
C GLU A 84 -10.63 19.45 -26.10
N THR A 85 -10.67 20.32 -27.09
CA THR A 85 -9.48 20.73 -27.84
C THR A 85 -9.12 22.16 -27.46
N LEU A 86 -7.83 22.43 -27.40
CA LEU A 86 -7.29 23.71 -26.98
C LEU A 86 -6.32 24.22 -28.04
N LEU A 87 -6.16 25.53 -28.10
CA LEU A 87 -5.08 26.15 -28.87
C LEU A 87 -4.15 26.87 -27.89
N ASN A 88 -3.01 26.25 -27.60
CA ASN A 88 -2.11 26.73 -26.57
C ASN A 88 -1.11 27.73 -27.14
N LYS A 89 -1.04 28.92 -26.54
CA LYS A 89 -0.06 29.93 -26.89
C LYS A 89 1.26 29.59 -26.18
N CYS A 90 2.29 29.28 -26.97
CA CYS A 90 3.63 28.98 -26.49
C CYS A 90 4.60 30.11 -26.84
N THR A 91 5.48 30.43 -25.90
CA THR A 91 6.61 31.33 -26.11
C THR A 91 7.89 30.50 -26.24
N SER A 92 8.85 30.98 -27.03
CA SER A 92 10.16 30.34 -27.18
C SER A 92 11.22 31.40 -26.90
N GLU A 93 12.22 31.06 -26.10
CA GLU A 93 13.39 31.93 -25.87
C GLU A 93 14.09 32.33 -27.16
N LYS A 94 13.93 31.53 -28.23
CA LYS A 94 14.55 31.75 -29.55
C LYS A 94 13.70 32.56 -30.53
N SER A 95 12.43 32.82 -30.21
CA SER A 95 11.50 33.54 -31.09
C SER A 95 10.67 34.56 -30.31
N LYS A 96 10.77 35.84 -30.71
CA LYS A 96 9.94 36.91 -30.13
C LYS A 96 8.44 36.75 -30.42
N ASN A 97 8.09 35.98 -31.46
CA ASN A 97 6.69 35.75 -31.81
C ASN A 97 6.17 34.50 -31.08
N PRO A 98 5.01 34.59 -30.41
CA PRO A 98 4.34 33.42 -29.86
C PRO A 98 3.88 32.52 -31.00
N PHE A 99 3.95 31.21 -30.78
CA PHE A 99 3.43 30.21 -31.70
C PHE A 99 2.34 29.39 -30.98
N TYR A 100 1.46 28.78 -31.75
CA TYR A 100 0.30 28.07 -31.20
C TYR A 100 0.45 26.57 -31.42
N ILE A 101 0.24 25.78 -30.37
CA ILE A 101 0.25 24.32 -30.42
C ILE A 101 -1.15 23.80 -30.10
N PRO A 102 -1.76 22.95 -30.94
CA PRO A 102 -3.02 22.32 -30.61
C PRO A 102 -2.86 21.41 -29.38
N GLY A 103 -3.88 21.40 -28.52
CA GLY A 103 -3.94 20.56 -27.33
C GLY A 103 -5.23 19.75 -27.28
N LEU A 104 -5.18 18.67 -26.51
CA LEU A 104 -6.30 17.77 -26.25
C LEU A 104 -6.40 17.51 -24.75
N LEU A 105 -7.60 17.71 -24.20
CA LEU A 105 -7.98 17.23 -22.87
C LEU A 105 -9.04 16.16 -23.00
N VAL A 106 -8.80 14.99 -22.42
CA VAL A 106 -9.80 13.91 -22.30
C VAL A 106 -10.10 13.71 -20.83
N PHE A 107 -11.35 13.91 -20.44
CA PHE A 107 -11.82 13.70 -19.08
C PHE A 107 -12.45 12.31 -19.00
N MET A 108 -11.91 11.51 -18.09
CA MET A 108 -12.33 10.13 -17.88
C MET A 108 -12.71 9.92 -16.42
N ARG A 109 -13.86 9.32 -16.16
CA ARG A 109 -14.31 8.93 -14.82
C ARG A 109 -13.93 7.48 -14.57
N LYS A 110 -13.43 7.16 -13.38
CA LYS A 110 -13.16 5.77 -12.99
C LYS A 110 -14.40 4.90 -13.23
N HIS A 111 -14.21 3.76 -13.89
CA HIS A 111 -15.30 2.82 -14.11
C HIS A 111 -15.65 2.13 -12.78
N PRO A 112 -16.94 1.93 -12.42
CA PRO A 112 -17.32 1.33 -11.14
C PRO A 112 -16.72 -0.07 -10.90
N GLU A 113 -16.61 -0.86 -11.97
CA GLU A 113 -16.00 -2.20 -11.91
C GLU A 113 -14.47 -2.18 -11.92
N PHE A 114 -13.83 -1.01 -12.11
CA PHE A 114 -12.38 -0.91 -12.09
C PHE A 114 -11.86 -1.02 -10.67
N LYS A 115 -11.44 -2.23 -10.29
CA LYS A 115 -10.82 -2.51 -8.99
C LYS A 115 -9.36 -2.07 -8.87
N GLY A 116 -8.82 -1.34 -9.86
CA GLY A 116 -7.44 -0.86 -9.84
C GLY A 116 -6.45 -1.72 -10.62
N SER A 117 -5.21 -1.23 -10.70
CA SER A 117 -4.07 -2.01 -11.17
C SER A 117 -3.88 -3.20 -10.23
N ARG A 118 -4.13 -4.41 -10.74
CA ARG A 118 -3.67 -5.66 -10.14
C ARG A 118 -2.23 -5.47 -9.65
N ILE A 119 -1.91 -5.99 -8.47
CA ILE A 119 -0.54 -5.98 -7.98
C ILE A 119 0.29 -6.69 -9.04
N SER A 120 1.19 -5.95 -9.69
CA SER A 120 1.87 -6.48 -10.88
C SER A 120 2.56 -7.80 -10.51
N PRO A 121 2.53 -8.84 -11.36
CA PRO A 121 3.15 -10.13 -11.04
C PRO A 121 4.62 -10.02 -10.62
N GLY A 122 5.36 -9.01 -11.10
CA GLY A 122 6.75 -8.75 -10.67
C GLY A 122 6.91 -8.20 -9.25
N TYR A 123 5.82 -7.83 -8.59
CA TYR A 123 5.75 -7.37 -7.20
C TYR A 123 5.32 -8.47 -6.24
N ILE A 124 5.12 -9.70 -6.73
CA ILE A 124 4.69 -10.83 -5.93
C ILE A 124 5.63 -12.00 -6.13
N VAL A 125 6.02 -12.61 -5.02
CA VAL A 125 6.78 -13.86 -4.98
C VAL A 125 6.07 -14.79 -4.00
N PHE A 126 6.00 -16.07 -4.35
CA PHE A 126 5.49 -17.10 -3.44
C PHE A 126 6.68 -17.89 -2.91
N SER A 127 6.74 -18.03 -1.59
CA SER A 127 7.76 -18.86 -0.95
C SER A 127 7.61 -20.31 -1.40
N PRO A 128 8.73 -21.04 -1.56
CA PRO A 128 8.69 -22.44 -1.92
C PRO A 128 8.04 -23.26 -0.81
N ARG A 129 7.54 -24.45 -1.17
CA ARG A 129 7.06 -25.42 -0.19
C ARG A 129 8.19 -25.78 0.77
N THR A 130 7.92 -25.66 2.05
CA THR A 130 8.81 -26.07 3.14
C THR A 130 8.21 -27.26 3.88
N SER A 131 9.06 -28.12 4.45
CA SER A 131 8.61 -29.22 5.34
C SER A 131 8.07 -28.70 6.68
N THR A 132 8.48 -27.48 7.05
CA THR A 132 8.07 -26.74 8.25
C THR A 132 7.44 -25.40 7.85
N PHE A 133 7.34 -24.44 8.78
CA PHE A 133 7.04 -23.06 8.45
C PHE A 133 8.08 -22.44 7.51
N THR A 134 7.63 -21.56 6.63
CA THR A 134 8.54 -20.67 5.89
C THR A 134 9.36 -19.86 6.89
N PRO A 135 10.71 -19.78 6.74
CA PRO A 135 11.55 -18.99 7.62
C PRO A 135 11.06 -17.54 7.73
N LEU A 136 11.11 -16.96 8.93
CA LEU A 136 10.69 -15.58 9.15
C LEU A 136 11.57 -14.58 8.38
N PHE A 137 12.87 -14.87 8.30
CA PHE A 137 13.90 -14.08 7.64
C PHE A 137 14.86 -15.00 6.90
N ASP A 138 15.53 -14.44 5.89
CA ASP A 138 16.60 -15.14 5.16
C ASP A 138 17.96 -14.77 5.78
N SER A 139 18.98 -15.62 5.59
CA SER A 139 20.32 -15.35 6.13
C SER A 139 21.06 -14.26 5.37
N GLU A 140 20.83 -14.16 4.05
CA GLU A 140 21.50 -13.22 3.15
C GLU A 140 20.50 -12.43 2.29
N PRO A 141 19.56 -11.68 2.89
CA PRO A 141 18.65 -10.81 2.15
C PRO A 141 19.40 -9.70 1.40
N THR A 142 19.09 -9.52 0.12
CA THR A 142 19.58 -8.39 -0.69
C THR A 142 18.66 -7.17 -0.63
N GLU A 143 17.51 -7.30 0.03
CA GLU A 143 16.43 -6.32 0.11
C GLU A 143 16.14 -5.98 1.57
N PHE A 144 15.59 -4.79 1.82
CA PHE A 144 15.07 -4.44 3.15
C PHE A 144 13.74 -5.15 3.39
N VAL A 145 13.78 -6.19 4.22
CA VAL A 145 12.67 -7.11 4.48
C VAL A 145 11.98 -6.79 5.80
N LEU A 146 10.65 -6.72 5.77
CA LEU A 146 9.83 -6.94 6.96
C LEU A 146 9.12 -8.28 6.89
N SER A 147 9.03 -8.97 8.02
CA SER A 147 8.26 -10.20 8.14
C SER A 147 7.00 -9.99 8.98
N VAL A 148 5.87 -10.54 8.56
CA VAL A 148 4.59 -10.34 9.24
C VAL A 148 4.43 -11.34 10.37
N ASN A 149 4.25 -10.81 11.59
CA ASN A 149 3.88 -11.52 12.78
C ASN A 149 2.34 -11.47 12.97
N ALA A 150 1.69 -12.63 12.89
CA ALA A 150 0.28 -12.79 13.23
C ALA A 150 0.10 -12.82 14.76
N GLY A 151 -0.12 -11.64 15.33
CA GLY A 151 -0.21 -11.38 16.77
C GLY A 151 -1.52 -11.79 17.43
N ASN A 152 -1.66 -11.39 18.70
CA ASN A 152 -2.84 -11.58 19.53
C ASN A 152 -3.40 -10.24 20.08
N PRO A 153 -4.66 -10.23 20.56
CA PRO A 153 -5.31 -9.06 21.16
C PRO A 153 -4.62 -8.51 22.41
N ASP A 154 -3.77 -9.27 23.10
CA ASP A 154 -3.03 -8.78 24.26
C ASP A 154 -1.78 -7.96 23.88
N LEU A 155 -1.51 -7.86 22.56
CA LEU A 155 -0.36 -7.17 21.97
C LEU A 155 0.98 -7.74 22.44
N THR A 156 1.02 -9.05 22.71
CA THR A 156 2.23 -9.75 23.18
C THR A 156 2.94 -10.46 22.03
N VAL A 157 4.27 -10.39 22.02
CA VAL A 157 5.11 -11.22 21.13
C VAL A 157 5.37 -12.55 21.83
N GLY A 158 4.65 -13.60 21.44
CA GLY A 158 4.61 -14.84 22.22
C GLY A 158 3.61 -15.87 21.73
N GLY A 159 3.34 -16.87 22.58
CA GLY A 159 2.34 -17.90 22.32
C GLY A 159 2.84 -18.97 21.34
N SER A 160 2.00 -19.31 20.36
CA SER A 160 2.23 -20.40 19.40
C SER A 160 2.17 -19.90 17.95
N GLY A 161 2.42 -20.82 16.99
CA GLY A 161 2.40 -20.50 15.56
C GLY A 161 3.47 -19.46 15.18
N VAL A 162 3.13 -18.56 14.26
CA VAL A 162 4.06 -17.53 13.77
C VAL A 162 4.51 -16.59 14.89
N ASN A 163 3.61 -16.15 15.79
CA ASN A 163 3.98 -15.27 16.90
C ASN A 163 4.92 -15.94 17.90
N GLY A 164 4.70 -17.24 18.18
CA GLY A 164 5.63 -18.04 18.98
C GLY A 164 7.01 -18.17 18.32
N ALA A 165 7.06 -18.30 16.98
CA ALA A 165 8.33 -18.34 16.25
C ALA A 165 9.08 -16.99 16.33
N PHE A 166 8.38 -15.86 16.26
CA PHE A 166 8.97 -14.54 16.51
C PHE A 166 9.51 -14.41 17.93
N ALA A 167 8.74 -14.84 18.93
CA ALA A 167 9.18 -14.78 20.32
C ALA A 167 10.45 -15.60 20.57
N LYS A 168 10.54 -16.81 19.99
CA LYS A 168 11.75 -17.63 20.05
C LYS A 168 12.94 -16.92 19.38
N LEU A 169 12.77 -16.47 18.14
CA LEU A 169 13.83 -15.78 17.40
C LEU A 169 14.33 -14.52 18.12
N LEU A 170 13.41 -13.65 18.54
CA LEU A 170 13.76 -12.41 19.22
C LEU A 170 14.36 -12.67 20.60
N GLY A 171 13.89 -13.70 21.32
CA GLY A 171 14.50 -14.14 22.57
C GLY A 171 15.94 -14.64 22.38
N GLU A 172 16.22 -15.40 21.33
CA GLU A 172 17.58 -15.87 20.97
C GLU A 172 18.52 -14.70 20.60
N LEU A 173 17.99 -13.64 20.00
CA LEU A 173 18.71 -12.38 19.75
C LEU A 173 18.87 -11.52 21.03
N GLY A 174 18.26 -11.94 22.15
CA GLY A 174 18.29 -11.23 23.43
C GLY A 174 17.44 -9.96 23.44
N HIS A 175 16.33 -9.95 22.70
CA HIS A 175 15.36 -8.87 22.80
C HIS A 175 14.51 -9.01 24.07
N ASP A 176 14.06 -7.88 24.61
CA ASP A 176 13.07 -7.83 25.69
C ASP A 176 11.66 -7.87 25.08
N LEU A 177 11.03 -9.04 25.11
CA LEU A 177 9.66 -9.23 24.59
C LEU A 177 8.62 -8.39 25.36
N GLY A 178 8.86 -8.09 26.63
CA GLY A 178 7.99 -7.24 27.45
C GLY A 178 7.98 -5.80 26.93
N SER A 179 9.15 -5.29 26.50
CA SER A 179 9.27 -3.94 25.94
C SER A 179 8.40 -3.73 24.69
N TYR A 180 8.28 -4.74 23.82
CA TYR A 180 7.38 -4.68 22.66
C TYR A 180 5.93 -4.57 23.08
N THR A 181 5.51 -5.33 24.09
CA THR A 181 4.13 -5.28 24.60
C THR A 181 3.79 -3.89 25.13
N THR A 182 4.68 -3.30 25.94
CA THR A 182 4.51 -1.95 26.48
C THR A 182 4.47 -0.91 25.36
N LEU A 183 5.38 -1.02 24.38
CA LEU A 183 5.42 -0.13 23.22
C LEU A 183 4.15 -0.20 22.38
N PHE A 184 3.66 -1.41 22.06
CA PHE A 184 2.46 -1.59 21.24
C PHE A 184 1.21 -1.07 21.94
N LYS A 185 1.06 -1.31 23.25
CA LYS A 185 -0.05 -0.74 24.03
C LYS A 185 -0.01 0.79 24.03
N ARG A 186 1.17 1.38 24.25
CA ARG A 186 1.37 2.83 24.24
C ARG A 186 1.04 3.45 22.88
N LEU A 187 1.56 2.90 21.79
CA LEU A 187 1.29 3.40 20.44
C LEU A 187 -0.18 3.24 20.04
N ALA A 188 -0.82 2.12 20.41
CA ALA A 188 -2.25 1.92 20.15
C ALA A 188 -3.11 2.93 20.90
N GLU A 189 -2.78 3.25 22.15
CA GLU A 189 -3.46 4.29 22.92
C GLU A 189 -3.24 5.68 22.32
N GLN A 190 -2.00 6.03 21.96
CA GLN A 190 -1.69 7.30 21.28
C GLN A 190 -2.47 7.44 19.96
N ALA A 191 -2.48 6.39 19.12
CA ALA A 191 -3.20 6.41 17.85
C ALA A 191 -4.71 6.64 18.06
N ARG A 192 -5.31 5.99 19.08
CA ARG A 192 -6.73 6.21 19.44
C ARG A 192 -6.98 7.62 19.93
N ASN A 193 -6.08 8.19 20.73
CA ASN A 193 -6.23 9.55 21.24
C ASN A 193 -6.08 10.59 20.12
N ASN A 194 -5.17 10.36 19.17
CA ASN A 194 -5.06 11.16 17.95
C ASN A 194 -6.35 11.09 17.15
N ASN A 195 -6.88 9.89 16.90
CA ASN A 195 -8.10 9.69 16.12
C ASN A 195 -9.36 10.30 16.77
N LYS A 196 -9.45 10.25 18.10
CA LYS A 196 -10.52 10.93 18.85
C LYS A 196 -10.45 12.45 18.74
N SER A 197 -9.25 13.00 18.55
CA SER A 197 -9.03 14.44 18.44
C SER A 197 -9.21 14.94 17.01
N ASP A 198 -8.84 14.12 16.03
CA ASP A 198 -8.99 14.33 14.60
C ASP A 198 -9.25 12.97 13.94
N GLU A 199 -10.49 12.76 13.46
CA GLU A 199 -10.94 11.49 12.87
C GLU A 199 -10.12 11.07 11.64
N THR A 200 -9.36 11.99 11.03
CA THR A 200 -8.46 11.71 9.89
C THR A 200 -7.09 11.15 10.32
N GLN A 201 -6.74 11.26 11.60
CA GLN A 201 -5.49 10.75 12.15
C GLN A 201 -5.66 9.30 12.60
N HIS A 202 -5.14 8.36 11.82
CA HIS A 202 -5.19 6.92 12.15
C HIS A 202 -3.87 6.36 12.69
N VAL A 203 -2.83 7.19 12.81
CA VAL A 203 -1.45 6.73 13.03
C VAL A 203 -0.84 7.38 14.28
N ALA A 204 -0.04 6.60 15.00
CA ALA A 204 0.94 7.09 15.96
C ALA A 204 2.29 6.41 15.71
N TYR A 205 3.40 7.11 15.96
CA TYR A 205 4.73 6.59 15.76
C TYR A 205 5.73 7.19 16.75
N GLU A 206 6.81 6.45 16.99
CA GLU A 206 7.91 6.87 17.84
C GLU A 206 9.25 6.53 17.17
N HIS A 207 10.21 7.45 17.26
CA HIS A 207 11.59 7.24 16.85
C HIS A 207 12.41 6.80 18.06
N GLU A 208 13.25 5.77 17.88
CA GLU A 208 14.16 5.23 18.89
C GLU A 208 13.48 5.00 20.26
N PRO A 209 12.30 4.33 20.34
CA PRO A 209 11.53 4.23 21.59
C PRO A 209 12.24 3.45 22.69
N ASN A 210 13.23 2.61 22.33
CA ASN A 210 14.12 1.92 23.24
C ASN A 210 15.40 1.46 22.50
N SER A 211 16.33 0.82 23.22
CA SER A 211 17.63 0.39 22.69
C SER A 211 17.57 -0.65 21.56
N GLN A 212 16.45 -1.36 21.40
CA GLN A 212 16.28 -2.48 20.46
C GLN A 212 15.46 -2.10 19.21
N VAL A 213 14.72 -0.99 19.29
CA VAL A 213 13.78 -0.55 18.25
C VAL A 213 14.20 0.82 17.74
N LEU A 214 14.50 0.90 16.45
CA LEU A 214 14.86 2.16 15.78
C LEU A 214 13.63 3.02 15.50
N PHE A 215 12.52 2.37 15.14
CA PHE A 215 11.28 3.03 14.78
C PHE A 215 10.11 2.09 15.01
N ALA A 216 9.00 2.62 15.52
CA ALA A 216 7.74 1.89 15.60
C ALA A 216 6.57 2.79 15.22
N MET A 217 5.60 2.22 14.53
CA MET A 217 4.37 2.89 14.11
C MET A 217 3.18 1.96 14.32
N CYS A 218 2.05 2.50 14.77
CA CYS A 218 0.77 1.83 14.87
C CYS A 218 -0.24 2.54 13.97
N ARG A 219 -1.04 1.77 13.23
CA ARG A 219 -2.18 2.26 12.46
C ARG A 219 -3.48 1.59 12.89
N LEU A 220 -4.48 2.41 13.18
CA LEU A 220 -5.86 1.96 13.42
C LEU A 220 -6.53 1.58 12.09
N PRO A 221 -7.47 0.62 12.07
CA PRO A 221 -8.34 0.45 10.90
C PRO A 221 -9.15 1.72 10.63
N ASN A 222 -9.48 1.97 9.36
CA ASN A 222 -10.31 3.13 8.98
C ASN A 222 -11.71 3.03 9.58
N ASP A 223 -12.25 1.81 9.65
CA ASP A 223 -13.54 1.51 10.26
C ASP A 223 -13.37 0.38 11.29
N PRO A 224 -13.38 0.70 12.59
CA PRO A 224 -13.24 -0.29 13.65
C PRO A 224 -14.49 -1.15 13.83
N SER A 225 -15.64 -0.81 13.23
CA SER A 225 -16.91 -1.54 13.41
C SER A 225 -16.90 -2.96 12.84
N TYR A 226 -15.99 -3.23 11.90
CA TYR A 226 -15.74 -4.57 11.38
C TYR A 226 -15.04 -5.48 12.41
N PHE A 227 -14.45 -4.93 13.47
CA PHE A 227 -13.67 -5.69 14.44
C PHE A 227 -14.43 -5.89 15.76
N LYS A 228 -14.40 -7.11 16.32
CA LYS A 228 -15.18 -7.46 17.53
C LYS A 228 -14.40 -7.18 18.81
N LEU A 229 -13.07 -7.30 18.75
CA LEU A 229 -12.19 -7.00 19.88
C LEU A 229 -11.44 -5.68 19.68
N PRO A 230 -11.13 -4.93 20.77
CA PRO A 230 -10.59 -3.56 20.66
C PRO A 230 -9.24 -3.42 19.94
N ASN A 231 -8.45 -4.48 19.88
CA ASN A 231 -7.13 -4.49 19.27
C ASN A 231 -7.10 -5.22 17.91
N GLU A 232 -8.19 -5.87 17.51
CA GLU A 232 -8.28 -6.49 16.18
C GLU A 232 -8.23 -5.40 15.09
N GLY A 233 -7.63 -5.72 13.95
CA GLY A 233 -7.43 -4.77 12.87
C GLY A 233 -6.18 -3.89 13.04
N LEU A 234 -5.56 -3.82 14.22
CA LEU A 234 -4.36 -3.04 14.43
C LEU A 234 -3.15 -3.62 13.67
N VAL A 235 -2.37 -2.72 13.09
CA VAL A 235 -1.14 -3.04 12.37
C VAL A 235 -0.01 -2.16 12.88
N PHE A 236 1.12 -2.80 13.20
CA PHE A 236 2.32 -2.13 13.65
C PHE A 236 3.47 -2.40 12.70
N VAL A 237 4.26 -1.37 12.38
CA VAL A 237 5.56 -1.52 11.70
C VAL A 237 6.65 -1.26 12.73
N THR A 238 7.57 -2.19 12.89
CA THR A 238 8.65 -2.11 13.89
C THR A 238 9.99 -2.42 13.25
N LEU A 239 10.94 -1.50 13.34
CA LEU A 239 12.30 -1.67 12.81
C LEU A 239 13.29 -1.93 13.94
N PHE A 240 14.20 -2.88 13.74
CA PHE A 240 15.26 -3.17 14.70
C PHE A 240 16.35 -2.10 14.68
N ASN A 241 16.97 -1.87 15.83
CA ASN A 241 18.05 -0.88 15.97
C ASN A 241 19.45 -1.47 15.80
N ASN A 242 19.71 -2.65 16.37
CA ASN A 242 21.07 -3.21 16.42
C ASN A 242 21.15 -4.74 16.51
N LYS A 243 20.04 -5.41 16.81
CA LYS A 243 19.97 -6.87 16.97
C LYS A 243 19.13 -7.44 15.84
N TYR A 244 19.77 -7.63 14.69
CA TYR A 244 19.11 -8.11 13.48
C TYR A 244 19.16 -9.63 13.39
N PRO A 245 18.11 -10.30 12.88
CA PRO A 245 18.18 -11.71 12.49
C PRO A 245 19.37 -11.96 11.55
N PHE A 246 20.14 -12.99 11.86
CA PHE A 246 21.38 -13.34 11.14
C PHE A 246 22.42 -12.21 11.10
N THR A 247 22.36 -11.25 12.04
CA THR A 247 23.24 -10.06 12.08
C THR A 247 23.23 -9.23 10.80
N ASN A 248 22.17 -9.35 9.99
CA ASN A 248 22.04 -8.68 8.70
C ASN A 248 20.97 -7.57 8.80
N ASP A 249 21.37 -6.32 8.65
CA ASP A 249 20.52 -5.13 8.79
C ASP A 249 19.45 -4.99 7.69
N HIS A 250 19.56 -5.76 6.61
CA HIS A 250 18.51 -5.94 5.62
C HIS A 250 17.31 -6.75 6.16
N ASN A 251 17.48 -7.56 7.20
CA ASN A 251 16.37 -8.10 8.00
C ASN A 251 15.85 -7.00 8.94
N LEU A 252 15.25 -5.99 8.33
CA LEU A 252 15.04 -4.67 8.91
C LEU A 252 14.14 -4.69 10.16
N GLY A 253 13.17 -5.58 10.20
CA GLY A 253 12.13 -5.54 11.22
C GLY A 253 10.97 -6.48 10.96
N PHE A 254 9.86 -6.22 11.63
CA PHE A 254 8.64 -7.00 11.48
C PHE A 254 7.40 -6.13 11.53
N VAL A 255 6.33 -6.67 10.95
CA VAL A 255 5.00 -6.07 11.02
C VAL A 255 4.17 -6.90 11.99
N TYR A 256 3.67 -6.33 13.08
CA TYR A 256 2.79 -7.04 14.02
C TYR A 256 1.34 -6.74 13.65
N VAL A 257 0.53 -7.76 13.42
CA VAL A 257 -0.86 -7.62 12.96
C VAL A 257 -1.77 -8.40 13.89
N VAL A 258 -2.83 -7.76 14.39
CA VAL A 258 -3.86 -8.44 15.18
C VAL A 258 -5.01 -8.84 14.25
N GLY A 259 -5.02 -10.10 13.83
CA GLY A 259 -6.10 -10.62 12.98
C GLY A 259 -7.39 -10.89 13.75
N PRO A 260 -8.56 -10.87 13.09
CA PRO A 260 -9.82 -11.26 13.71
C PRO A 260 -9.78 -12.72 14.14
N ASN A 261 -10.33 -13.04 15.31
CA ASN A 261 -10.51 -14.41 15.75
C ASN A 261 -11.89 -14.93 15.36
N GLY A 262 -11.96 -15.86 14.41
CA GLY A 262 -13.19 -16.39 13.84
C GLY A 262 -14.15 -17.03 14.85
N ALA A 263 -13.72 -17.37 16.06
CA ALA A 263 -14.64 -17.80 17.12
C ALA A 263 -15.65 -16.71 17.54
N ASN A 264 -15.37 -15.43 17.25
CA ASN A 264 -16.18 -14.28 17.65
C ASN A 264 -17.11 -13.76 16.55
N TYR A 265 -17.16 -14.45 15.40
CA TYR A 265 -17.79 -13.96 14.18
C TYR A 265 -18.70 -15.02 13.56
N ASP A 266 -19.63 -14.58 12.73
CA ASP A 266 -20.19 -15.43 11.67
C ASP A 266 -19.21 -15.51 10.49
N VAL A 267 -19.52 -16.36 9.51
CA VAL A 267 -18.64 -16.60 8.34
C VAL A 267 -18.39 -15.31 7.55
N ASP A 268 -19.45 -14.57 7.22
CA ASP A 268 -19.35 -13.39 6.38
C ASP A 268 -18.65 -12.23 7.11
N GLY A 269 -19.00 -12.00 8.37
CA GLY A 269 -18.34 -10.99 9.20
C GLY A 269 -16.86 -11.29 9.42
N PHE A 270 -16.50 -12.57 9.61
CA PHE A 270 -15.10 -12.98 9.71
C PHE A 270 -14.32 -12.68 8.43
N LEU A 271 -14.85 -13.09 7.27
CA LEU A 271 -14.19 -12.90 5.97
C LEU A 271 -14.09 -11.41 5.60
N GLU A 272 -15.10 -10.60 5.91
CA GLU A 272 -15.06 -9.15 5.71
C GLU A 272 -14.03 -8.49 6.64
N SER A 273 -13.92 -8.94 7.89
CA SER A 273 -12.89 -8.44 8.82
C SER A 273 -11.47 -8.78 8.35
N VAL A 274 -11.26 -9.97 7.80
CA VAL A 274 -9.98 -10.36 7.19
C VAL A 274 -9.67 -9.50 5.96
N HIS A 275 -10.68 -9.15 5.17
CA HIS A 275 -10.53 -8.23 4.05
C HIS A 275 -10.10 -6.83 4.53
N LYS A 276 -10.80 -6.25 5.52
CA LYS A 276 -10.44 -4.93 6.08
C LYS A 276 -9.07 -4.93 6.75
N LEU A 277 -8.66 -6.04 7.34
CA LEU A 277 -7.30 -6.22 7.86
C LEU A 277 -6.24 -6.14 6.74
N GLY A 278 -6.49 -6.79 5.61
CA GLY A 278 -5.59 -6.76 4.46
C GLY A 278 -5.38 -5.35 3.90
N ASP A 279 -6.46 -4.56 3.80
CA ASP A 279 -6.38 -3.15 3.41
C ASP A 279 -5.55 -2.32 4.41
N ASN A 280 -5.87 -2.43 5.71
CA ASN A 280 -5.14 -1.70 6.74
C ASN A 280 -3.65 -2.07 6.77
N LEU A 281 -3.31 -3.34 6.57
CA LEU A 281 -1.93 -3.83 6.53
C LEU A 281 -1.13 -3.13 5.41
N VAL A 282 -1.67 -3.10 4.20
CA VAL A 282 -0.98 -2.50 3.06
C VAL A 282 -0.92 -0.98 3.17
N THR A 283 -2.01 -0.36 3.65
CA THR A 283 -2.04 1.08 3.89
C THR A 283 -0.98 1.48 4.93
N THR A 284 -0.81 0.70 6.00
CA THR A 284 0.26 0.92 6.99
C THR A 284 1.65 0.85 6.38
N LEU A 285 1.92 -0.14 5.52
CA LEU A 285 3.19 -0.24 4.80
C LEU A 285 3.43 0.95 3.87
N CYS A 286 2.36 1.43 3.21
CA CYS A 286 2.43 2.60 2.34
C CYS A 286 2.71 3.88 3.14
N ASP A 287 2.06 4.06 4.28
CA ASP A 287 2.25 5.19 5.18
C ASP A 287 3.70 5.24 5.67
N TYR A 288 4.23 4.12 6.14
CA TYR A 288 5.62 3.98 6.54
C TYR A 288 6.58 4.35 5.40
N ASN A 289 6.43 3.70 4.23
CA ASN A 289 7.34 3.94 3.11
C ASN A 289 7.22 5.37 2.56
N GLY A 290 6.04 5.97 2.66
CA GLY A 290 5.81 7.39 2.35
C GLY A 290 6.56 8.29 3.33
N MET A 291 6.52 8.00 4.62
CA MET A 291 7.30 8.70 5.65
C MET A 291 8.80 8.56 5.44
N ALA A 292 9.30 7.32 5.31
CA ALA A 292 10.71 7.03 5.07
C ALA A 292 11.26 7.73 3.81
N LYS A 293 10.44 7.85 2.76
CA LYS A 293 10.82 8.60 1.54
C LYS A 293 10.96 10.11 1.78
N ARG A 294 10.12 10.69 2.65
CA ARG A 294 10.10 12.14 2.95
C ARG A 294 11.12 12.54 4.01
N GLU A 295 11.60 11.58 4.79
CA GLU A 295 12.55 11.83 5.88
C GLU A 295 13.89 12.35 5.33
N THR A 296 14.28 13.55 5.74
CA THR A 296 15.44 14.26 5.17
C THR A 296 16.76 13.68 5.65
N ALA A 297 16.81 13.17 6.89
CA ALA A 297 18.03 12.59 7.47
C ALA A 297 18.34 11.19 6.95
N LYS A 298 17.42 10.55 6.21
CA LYS A 298 17.55 9.21 5.61
C LYS A 298 17.99 8.13 6.62
N LYS A 299 17.59 8.27 7.88
CA LYS A 299 17.81 7.24 8.90
C LYS A 299 16.86 6.05 8.75
N LEU A 300 15.69 6.26 8.15
CA LEU A 300 14.69 5.22 7.96
C LEU A 300 14.78 4.63 6.54
N PRO A 301 15.24 3.37 6.39
CA PRO A 301 15.29 2.73 5.08
C PRO A 301 13.89 2.40 4.59
N ARG A 302 13.67 2.53 3.28
CA ARG A 302 12.42 2.08 2.66
C ARG A 302 12.37 0.57 2.65
N VAL A 303 11.23 0.01 3.05
CA VAL A 303 10.95 -1.42 2.98
C VAL A 303 10.72 -1.78 1.52
N THR A 304 11.47 -2.75 1.02
CA THR A 304 11.37 -3.20 -0.38
C THR A 304 10.63 -4.52 -0.51
N LEU A 305 10.67 -5.37 0.53
CA LEU A 305 9.99 -6.65 0.56
C LEU A 305 9.23 -6.84 1.89
N CYS A 306 8.00 -7.34 1.82
CA CYS A 306 7.21 -7.75 2.97
C CYS A 306 6.83 -9.23 2.87
N ARG A 307 7.29 -10.06 3.81
CA ARG A 307 6.97 -11.48 3.90
C ARG A 307 5.67 -11.67 4.69
N LEU A 308 4.62 -12.14 4.02
CA LEU A 308 3.25 -12.24 4.56
C LEU A 308 2.88 -13.70 4.86
N CYS A 309 2.54 -13.99 6.10
CA CYS A 309 1.82 -15.22 6.47
C CYS A 309 0.31 -15.07 6.24
N LEU A 310 -0.43 -16.18 6.27
CA LEU A 310 -1.89 -16.17 6.25
C LEU A 310 -2.46 -15.76 7.62
N VAL A 311 -2.57 -14.45 7.84
CA VAL A 311 -3.14 -13.90 9.07
C VAL A 311 -4.58 -14.40 9.23
N SER A 312 -4.93 -14.83 10.44
CA SER A 312 -6.21 -15.51 10.75
C SER A 312 -6.48 -16.81 9.99
N GLY A 313 -5.47 -17.42 9.35
CA GLY A 313 -5.60 -18.72 8.68
C GLY A 313 -5.30 -19.95 9.54
N GLY A 314 -4.74 -19.74 10.73
CA GLY A 314 -4.39 -20.80 11.70
C GLY A 314 -5.42 -20.93 12.81
N VAL A 315 -4.97 -20.78 14.07
CA VAL A 315 -5.81 -20.90 15.27
C VAL A 315 -6.96 -19.89 15.34
N TYR A 316 -6.86 -18.77 14.62
CA TYR A 316 -7.91 -17.74 14.53
C TYR A 316 -8.87 -17.95 13.36
N LYS A 317 -8.71 -19.02 12.58
CA LYS A 317 -9.60 -19.31 11.45
C LYS A 317 -10.99 -19.69 11.97
N HIS A 318 -12.03 -19.12 11.39
CA HIS A 318 -13.40 -19.57 11.63
C HIS A 318 -13.55 -21.06 11.28
N LYS A 319 -14.29 -21.81 12.10
CA LYS A 319 -14.42 -23.27 11.98
C LYS A 319 -15.00 -23.71 10.62
N ASP A 320 -15.97 -22.95 10.12
CA ASP A 320 -16.72 -23.26 8.88
C ASP A 320 -16.11 -22.64 7.61
N VAL A 321 -14.87 -22.12 7.69
CA VAL A 321 -14.20 -21.41 6.59
C VAL A 321 -12.91 -22.11 6.22
N THR A 322 -12.58 -22.19 4.93
CA THR A 322 -11.31 -22.80 4.48
C THR A 322 -10.16 -21.80 4.52
N LYS A 323 -8.91 -22.27 4.55
CA LYS A 323 -7.74 -21.38 4.38
C LYS A 323 -7.75 -20.65 3.04
N LEU A 324 -8.33 -21.27 2.01
CA LEU A 324 -8.49 -20.68 0.69
C LEU A 324 -9.41 -19.45 0.73
N ASP A 325 -10.51 -19.52 1.48
CA ASP A 325 -11.42 -18.40 1.67
C ASP A 325 -10.75 -17.25 2.43
N VAL A 326 -10.02 -17.56 3.50
CA VAL A 326 -9.22 -16.57 4.24
C VAL A 326 -8.20 -15.90 3.32
N ALA A 327 -7.48 -16.69 2.52
CA ALA A 327 -6.48 -16.17 1.59
C ALA A 327 -7.13 -15.28 0.53
N LYS A 328 -8.32 -15.64 0.03
CA LYS A 328 -9.09 -14.84 -0.91
C LYS A 328 -9.48 -13.49 -0.32
N SER A 329 -10.07 -13.48 0.89
CA SER A 329 -10.43 -12.23 1.56
C SER A 329 -9.22 -11.36 1.88
N LEU A 330 -8.13 -11.95 2.40
CA LEU A 330 -6.92 -11.23 2.73
C LEU A 330 -6.29 -10.59 1.47
N LEU A 331 -6.19 -11.35 0.37
CA LEU A 331 -5.65 -10.86 -0.90
C LEU A 331 -6.52 -9.77 -1.53
N ASN A 332 -7.85 -9.86 -1.39
CA ASN A 332 -8.75 -8.80 -1.82
C ASN A 332 -8.49 -7.49 -1.06
N GLY A 333 -8.34 -7.57 0.27
CA GLY A 333 -7.98 -6.43 1.10
C GLY A 333 -6.62 -5.83 0.74
N ILE A 334 -5.61 -6.69 0.55
CA ILE A 334 -4.28 -6.27 0.11
C ILE A 334 -4.34 -5.54 -1.23
N ALA A 335 -5.13 -6.04 -2.18
CA ALA A 335 -5.32 -5.40 -3.48
C ALA A 335 -6.04 -4.04 -3.36
N GLU A 336 -7.00 -3.90 -2.46
CA GLU A 336 -7.69 -2.63 -2.19
C GLU A 336 -6.77 -1.58 -1.56
N GLY A 337 -5.92 -1.99 -0.61
CA GLY A 337 -4.95 -1.11 0.03
C GLY A 337 -3.71 -0.79 -0.83
N TYR A 338 -3.47 -1.55 -1.90
CA TYR A 338 -2.29 -1.40 -2.74
C TYR A 338 -2.17 -0.02 -3.38
N ARG A 339 -0.99 0.60 -3.24
CA ARG A 339 -0.61 1.86 -3.89
C ARG A 339 0.75 1.69 -4.58
N HIS A 340 0.79 1.87 -5.91
CA HIS A 340 2.05 1.73 -6.64
C HIS A 340 3.07 2.79 -6.22
N GLY A 341 4.30 2.37 -5.97
CA GLY A 341 5.39 3.23 -5.52
C GLY A 341 5.74 3.03 -4.04
N PRO A 342 4.85 3.34 -3.08
CA PRO A 342 5.13 3.13 -1.66
C PRO A 342 4.89 1.69 -1.20
N THR A 343 4.07 0.88 -1.87
CA THR A 343 3.88 -0.53 -1.47
C THR A 343 5.15 -1.35 -1.73
N PRO A 344 5.68 -2.11 -0.75
CA PRO A 344 6.77 -3.05 -1.00
C PRO A 344 6.31 -4.20 -1.90
N ARG A 345 7.27 -4.99 -2.40
CA ARG A 345 6.95 -6.29 -2.99
C ARG A 345 6.45 -7.23 -1.90
N PHE A 346 5.57 -8.16 -2.26
CA PHE A 346 5.06 -9.16 -1.33
C PHE A 346 5.70 -10.51 -1.59
N ASN A 347 6.22 -11.12 -0.52
CA ASN A 347 6.60 -12.52 -0.50
C ASN A 347 5.59 -13.29 0.35
N PHE A 348 4.67 -14.02 -0.27
CA PHE A 348 3.70 -14.81 0.46
C PHE A 348 4.36 -16.08 1.00
N ALA A 349 4.29 -16.29 2.32
CA ALA A 349 4.76 -17.50 2.96
C ALA A 349 3.96 -18.72 2.48
N TYR A 350 4.59 -19.89 2.48
CA TYR A 350 3.90 -21.11 2.11
C TYR A 350 2.90 -21.51 3.20
N ASP A 351 1.63 -21.63 2.82
CA ASP A 351 0.56 -22.13 3.67
C ASP A 351 -0.40 -22.95 2.79
N GLU A 352 -0.08 -24.23 2.60
CA GLU A 352 -0.86 -25.14 1.71
C GLU A 352 -1.03 -24.60 0.27
N ASP A 353 -0.11 -23.75 -0.17
CA ASP A 353 -0.12 -23.05 -1.46
C ASP A 353 -1.36 -22.17 -1.73
N VAL A 354 -2.16 -21.86 -0.70
CA VAL A 354 -3.46 -21.17 -0.90
C VAL A 354 -3.32 -19.80 -1.56
N PHE A 355 -2.25 -19.05 -1.26
CA PHE A 355 -2.00 -17.76 -1.89
C PHE A 355 -1.77 -17.88 -3.40
N ARG A 356 -1.02 -18.90 -3.83
CA ARG A 356 -0.76 -19.16 -5.26
C ARG A 356 -2.05 -19.61 -5.95
N ILE A 357 -2.80 -20.53 -5.34
CA ILE A 357 -4.07 -21.03 -5.88
C ILE A 357 -5.05 -19.87 -6.08
N VAL A 358 -5.23 -19.01 -5.08
CA VAL A 358 -6.13 -17.84 -5.17
C VAL A 358 -5.67 -16.87 -6.26
N SER A 359 -4.38 -16.56 -6.32
CA SER A 359 -3.80 -15.66 -7.32
C SER A 359 -4.09 -16.14 -8.75
N VAL A 360 -3.88 -17.44 -9.02
CA VAL A 360 -4.12 -18.03 -10.34
C VAL A 360 -5.62 -18.10 -10.67
N THR A 361 -6.44 -18.55 -9.72
CA THR A 361 -7.85 -18.86 -9.97
C THR A 361 -8.72 -17.60 -10.08
N ASN A 362 -8.48 -16.61 -9.22
CA ASN A 362 -9.34 -15.43 -9.14
C ASN A 362 -8.78 -14.21 -9.89
N LYS A 363 -7.60 -14.30 -10.51
CA LYS A 363 -6.91 -13.19 -11.20
C LYS A 363 -6.82 -11.92 -10.33
N LEU A 364 -6.76 -12.10 -9.01
CA LEU A 364 -6.73 -11.03 -8.00
C LEU A 364 -5.39 -10.30 -7.97
N LEU A 365 -4.34 -11.00 -8.38
CA LEU A 365 -2.95 -10.57 -8.42
C LEU A 365 -2.42 -10.73 -9.84
#